data_AF-A0A7C3T116-F1
#
_entry.id   AF-A0A7C3T116-F1
#
_cell.length_a   1.000
_cell.length_b   1.000
_cell.length_c   1.000
_cell.angle_alpha   90.00
_cell.angle_beta   90.00
_cell.angle_gamma   90.00
#
_symmetry.space_group_name_H-M   'P 1'
#
loop_
_entity.id
_entity.type
_entity.pdbx_description
1 polymer ?
#
loop_
_entity_poly.entity_id
_entity_poly.type
_entity_poly.pdbx_seq_one_letter_code
_entity_poly.pdbx_strand_id
1 'polypeptide(L)'
;AKAYTARVERSGMTKALRAFGTPSNMESKMVEGDVPTRNWGLGIWEEGGERLSGITLTEEILVRRRACRFCLVRCKPVVEVPEGPYAMGPGPGPEYETLGAFGTMLMNSNLRAVAKINDLCNRLGMDTITCGATFAWAMDCYENGILRPEDYEGVELRWGDIDTVIDLLPKLVRREGELAALLAKGSRAASQEVGGGSERFLTDTKGLEAPMHDPRLDWGDGLAYAVSVRGACHVSNMTYQLEWGAIRFPEIGLDRHHPGMTTETKAESVAKATDLGCIMNSACWCEFPATDFTIPILVGLFNAVAGYGWDVEAMMRAGERVWFLQRCLGHIWGATGADDRLGERIMTPVKEGNIAGVVPDMETMLREFYEYRGLRENGLPKPEKLRALGLDYLEKRLY
;
A
#
# COMPACT_ATOMS: atom_id res chain seq x y z
N ALA A 1 20.47 10.60 18.34
CA ALA A 1 20.99 10.31 16.98
C ALA A 1 22.25 9.41 17.01
N LYS A 2 23.44 9.88 17.43
CA LYS A 2 24.69 9.07 17.39
C LYS A 2 24.60 7.72 18.11
N ALA A 3 23.89 7.67 19.25
CA ALA A 3 23.71 6.44 20.03
C ALA A 3 22.98 5.32 19.29
N TYR A 4 22.18 5.64 18.26
CA TYR A 4 21.37 4.67 17.53
C TYR A 4 21.86 4.38 16.11
N THR A 5 22.90 5.10 15.63
CA THR A 5 23.49 4.89 14.29
C THR A 5 23.93 3.44 14.10
N ALA A 6 24.73 2.90 15.03
CA ALA A 6 25.22 1.53 14.94
C ALA A 6 24.09 0.49 14.99
N ARG A 7 22.96 0.81 15.65
CA ARG A 7 21.80 -0.07 15.72
C ARG A 7 21.12 -0.18 14.35
N VAL A 8 20.81 0.95 13.73
CA VAL A 8 20.21 0.99 12.39
C VAL A 8 21.14 0.33 11.36
N GLU A 9 22.44 0.64 11.37
CA GLU A 9 23.39 0.08 10.40
C GLU A 9 23.58 -1.44 10.51
N ARG A 10 23.38 -2.02 11.70
CA ARG A 10 23.55 -3.46 11.92
C ARG A 10 22.29 -4.27 11.60
N SER A 11 21.14 -3.62 11.50
CA SER A 11 19.85 -4.27 11.24
C SER A 11 19.86 -5.06 9.93
N GLY A 12 19.20 -6.23 9.97
CA GLY A 12 18.96 -7.06 8.79
C GLY A 12 18.13 -6.33 7.75
N MET A 13 17.05 -5.66 8.16
CA MET A 13 16.17 -4.88 7.29
C MET A 13 16.96 -3.75 6.59
N THR A 14 17.73 -2.97 7.35
CA THR A 14 18.56 -1.90 6.78
C THR A 14 19.58 -2.45 5.77
N LYS A 15 20.21 -3.59 6.05
CA LYS A 15 21.15 -4.23 5.10
C LYS A 15 20.46 -4.70 3.83
N ALA A 16 19.31 -5.36 3.95
CA ALA A 16 18.52 -5.82 2.82
C ALA A 16 18.06 -4.64 1.93
N LEU A 17 17.46 -3.61 2.52
CA LEU A 17 17.04 -2.40 1.82
C LEU A 17 18.21 -1.67 1.16
N ARG A 18 19.39 -1.64 1.79
CA ARG A 18 20.59 -1.03 1.20
C ARG A 18 21.11 -1.82 0.00
N ALA A 19 21.08 -3.15 0.09
CA ALA A 19 21.56 -4.02 -0.98
C ALA A 19 20.58 -4.01 -2.16
N PHE A 20 19.30 -4.28 -1.90
CA PHE A 20 18.32 -4.64 -2.93
C PHE A 20 17.17 -3.63 -3.06
N GLY A 21 17.07 -2.65 -2.15
CA GLY A 21 15.97 -1.69 -2.14
C GLY A 21 14.70 -2.29 -1.52
N THR A 22 13.58 -1.60 -1.69
CA THR A 22 12.27 -2.11 -1.27
C THR A 22 11.83 -3.42 -1.95
N PRO A 23 12.22 -3.76 -3.21
CA PRO A 23 11.85 -5.05 -3.80
C PRO A 23 12.71 -6.23 -3.32
N SER A 24 13.42 -6.11 -2.20
CA SER A 24 14.31 -7.16 -1.69
C SER A 24 13.62 -8.51 -1.45
N ASN A 25 12.32 -8.48 -1.16
CA ASN A 25 11.54 -9.66 -0.83
C ASN A 25 10.55 -10.05 -1.94
N MET A 26 10.60 -9.42 -3.12
CA MET A 26 9.64 -9.67 -4.21
C MET A 26 9.49 -11.16 -4.54
N GLU A 27 10.61 -11.87 -4.73
CA GLU A 27 10.60 -13.29 -5.08
C GLU A 27 10.02 -14.16 -3.95
N SER A 28 10.49 -13.97 -2.71
CA SER A 28 9.99 -14.72 -1.57
C SER A 28 8.51 -14.44 -1.30
N LYS A 29 8.09 -13.18 -1.44
CA LYS A 29 6.71 -12.74 -1.21
C LYS A 29 5.77 -13.18 -2.33
N MET A 30 6.26 -13.32 -3.56
CA MET A 30 5.51 -13.96 -4.64
C MET A 30 5.21 -15.43 -4.30
N VAL A 31 6.20 -16.17 -3.79
CA VAL A 31 6.01 -17.56 -3.38
C VAL A 31 5.08 -17.66 -2.17
N GLU A 32 5.20 -16.77 -1.19
CA GLU A 32 4.29 -16.72 -0.02
C GLU A 32 2.84 -16.39 -0.41
N GLY A 33 2.62 -15.69 -1.53
CA GLY A 33 1.29 -15.28 -1.99
C GLY A 33 0.90 -13.84 -1.61
N ASP A 34 1.88 -13.00 -1.27
CA ASP A 34 1.70 -11.57 -0.94
C ASP A 34 1.72 -10.66 -2.18
N VAL A 35 2.42 -11.05 -3.26
CA VAL A 35 2.55 -10.17 -4.43
C VAL A 35 1.34 -10.34 -5.35
N PRO A 36 0.50 -9.31 -5.54
CA PRO A 36 -0.66 -9.43 -6.40
C PRO A 36 -0.24 -9.52 -7.88
N THR A 37 -0.93 -10.38 -8.62
CA THR A 37 -0.64 -10.66 -10.02
C THR A 37 -1.91 -10.60 -10.87
N ARG A 38 -1.79 -10.04 -12.09
CA ARG A 38 -2.87 -9.93 -13.09
C ARG A 38 -4.15 -9.33 -12.52
N ASN A 39 -4.07 -8.07 -12.11
CA ASN A 39 -5.09 -7.38 -11.33
C ASN A 39 -5.66 -8.27 -10.22
N TRP A 40 -4.80 -8.85 -9.37
CA TRP A 40 -5.19 -9.70 -8.24
C TRP A 40 -5.93 -11.01 -8.62
N GLY A 41 -5.90 -11.39 -9.90
CA GLY A 41 -6.58 -12.57 -10.43
C GLY A 41 -5.79 -13.87 -10.39
N LEU A 42 -4.48 -13.78 -10.15
CA LEU A 42 -3.59 -14.93 -10.02
C LEU A 42 -2.92 -14.91 -8.64
N GLY A 43 -2.78 -16.10 -8.06
CA GLY A 43 -2.18 -16.27 -6.73
C GLY A 43 -0.66 -16.42 -6.73
N ILE A 44 -0.07 -16.67 -7.90
CA ILE A 44 1.38 -16.84 -8.06
C ILE A 44 1.79 -16.60 -9.53
N TRP A 45 2.95 -15.98 -9.73
CA TRP A 45 3.67 -15.92 -11.00
C TRP A 45 5.17 -15.81 -10.77
N GLU A 46 5.84 -16.96 -10.72
CA GLU A 46 7.25 -17.09 -10.34
C GLU A 46 8.18 -16.25 -11.23
N GLU A 47 7.95 -16.26 -12.56
CA GLU A 47 8.73 -15.46 -13.50
C GLU A 47 8.67 -13.97 -13.15
N GLY A 48 7.48 -13.46 -12.80
CA GLY A 48 7.33 -12.07 -12.36
C GLY A 48 8.09 -11.79 -11.07
N GLY A 49 7.98 -12.70 -10.09
CA GLY A 49 8.70 -12.61 -8.81
C GLY A 49 10.23 -12.57 -8.99
N GLU A 50 10.77 -13.40 -9.87
CA GLU A 50 12.20 -13.46 -10.19
C GLU A 50 12.66 -12.22 -10.97
N ARG A 51 12.04 -11.96 -12.14
CA ARG A 51 12.48 -10.94 -13.10
C ARG A 51 12.32 -9.51 -12.61
N LEU A 52 11.42 -9.27 -11.66
CA LEU A 52 11.15 -7.96 -11.07
C LEU A 52 11.73 -7.81 -9.66
N SER A 53 12.57 -8.75 -9.23
CA SER A 53 13.15 -8.73 -7.90
C SER A 53 14.16 -7.61 -7.69
N GLY A 54 14.41 -7.27 -6.42
CA GLY A 54 15.49 -6.36 -6.05
C GLY A 54 16.89 -6.91 -6.38
N ILE A 55 17.03 -8.23 -6.52
CA ILE A 55 18.26 -8.89 -6.95
C ILE A 55 18.49 -8.57 -8.43
N THR A 56 17.52 -8.89 -9.29
CA THR A 56 17.59 -8.61 -10.74
C THR A 56 17.77 -7.12 -11.02
N LEU A 57 17.06 -6.24 -10.29
CA LEU A 57 17.26 -4.79 -10.39
C LEU A 57 18.70 -4.38 -10.08
N THR A 58 19.28 -4.97 -9.03
CA THR A 58 20.64 -4.67 -8.59
C THR A 58 21.69 -5.17 -9.58
N GLU A 59 21.45 -6.33 -10.20
CA GLU A 59 22.38 -6.95 -11.15
C GLU A 59 22.31 -6.34 -12.56
N GLU A 60 21.11 -6.00 -13.03
CA GLU A 60 20.93 -5.61 -14.44
C GLU A 60 21.01 -4.10 -14.70
N ILE A 61 20.48 -3.26 -13.81
CA ILE A 61 20.24 -1.83 -14.13
C ILE A 61 20.63 -0.85 -13.02
N LEU A 62 21.05 -1.32 -11.84
CA LEU A 62 21.45 -0.43 -10.74
C LEU A 62 22.80 0.25 -11.03
N VAL A 63 22.80 1.57 -10.97
CA VAL A 63 24.03 2.38 -11.05
C VAL A 63 24.60 2.60 -9.65
N ARG A 64 23.74 3.00 -8.69
CA ARG A 64 24.14 3.28 -7.30
C ARG A 64 22.92 3.43 -6.39
N ARG A 65 23.16 3.45 -5.08
CA ARG A 65 22.17 3.81 -4.06
C ARG A 65 22.28 5.28 -3.65
N ARG A 66 21.14 5.89 -3.33
CA ARG A 66 21.03 7.22 -2.73
C ARG A 66 20.29 7.13 -1.38
N ALA A 67 20.36 8.22 -0.63
CA ALA A 67 19.70 8.35 0.67
C ALA A 67 18.72 9.52 0.65
N CYS A 68 17.66 9.42 1.44
CA CYS A 68 16.94 10.60 1.93
C CYS A 68 17.87 11.44 2.82
N ARG A 69 17.46 12.68 3.10
CA ARG A 69 18.19 13.56 4.01
C ARG A 69 18.36 12.88 5.38
N PHE A 70 19.60 12.86 5.89
CA PHE A 70 19.99 12.23 7.16
C PHE A 70 19.72 10.71 7.30
N CYS A 71 19.33 10.04 6.22
CA CYS A 71 18.95 8.64 6.27
C CYS A 71 20.17 7.71 6.19
N LEU A 72 20.26 6.79 7.15
CA LEU A 72 21.29 5.76 7.19
C LEU A 72 20.92 4.51 6.39
N VAL A 73 19.64 4.31 6.04
CA VAL A 73 19.18 3.12 5.31
C VAL A 73 19.77 3.08 3.90
N ARG A 74 19.66 4.19 3.16
CA ARG A 74 20.11 4.33 1.75
C ARG A 74 19.42 3.35 0.78
N CYS A 75 18.10 3.20 0.89
CA CYS A 75 17.33 2.27 0.08
C CYS A 75 17.20 2.68 -1.40
N LYS A 76 17.22 3.99 -1.71
CA LYS A 76 16.81 4.53 -3.01
C LYS A 76 17.70 4.05 -4.16
N PRO A 77 17.18 3.27 -5.12
CA PRO A 77 17.94 2.91 -6.31
C PRO A 77 18.09 4.12 -7.24
N VAL A 78 19.25 4.23 -7.88
CA VAL A 78 19.45 5.00 -9.10
C VAL A 78 19.76 4.00 -10.19
N VAL A 79 18.92 3.96 -11.23
CA VAL A 79 19.00 2.99 -12.33
C VAL A 79 19.22 3.68 -13.65
N GLU A 80 19.74 2.93 -14.62
CA GLU A 80 19.97 3.38 -15.99
C GLU A 80 19.67 2.23 -16.96
N VAL A 81 19.08 2.55 -18.11
CA VAL A 81 18.89 1.61 -19.23
C VAL A 81 19.59 2.24 -20.44
N PRO A 82 20.83 1.84 -20.77
CA PRO A 82 21.66 2.59 -21.72
C PRO A 82 21.19 2.47 -23.17
N GLU A 83 20.53 1.37 -23.54
CA GLU A 83 20.14 1.06 -24.92
C GLU A 83 18.83 0.27 -24.99
N GLY A 84 18.31 0.13 -26.22
CA GLY A 84 17.06 -0.56 -26.50
C GLY A 84 15.82 0.35 -26.46
N PRO A 85 14.62 -0.22 -26.69
CA PRO A 85 13.37 0.56 -26.80
C PRO A 85 13.01 1.31 -25.51
N TYR A 86 13.48 0.82 -24.36
CA TYR A 86 13.22 1.40 -23.04
C TYR A 86 14.39 2.23 -22.51
N ALA A 87 15.29 2.69 -23.38
CA ALA A 87 16.45 3.46 -22.97
C ALA A 87 16.06 4.70 -22.13
N MET A 88 16.81 4.90 -21.04
CA MET A 88 16.70 6.04 -20.14
C MET A 88 18.05 6.29 -19.48
N GLY A 89 18.38 7.57 -19.31
CA GLY A 89 19.55 7.98 -18.54
C GLY A 89 19.40 7.69 -17.04
N PRO A 90 20.43 7.97 -16.24
CA PRO A 90 20.44 7.65 -14.82
C PRO A 90 19.38 8.47 -14.06
N GLY A 91 18.48 7.78 -13.37
CA GLY A 91 17.36 8.38 -12.63
C GLY A 91 16.95 7.55 -11.42
N PRO A 92 16.03 8.05 -10.57
CA PRO A 92 15.42 7.24 -9.51
C PRO A 92 14.81 5.96 -10.10
N GLY A 93 15.15 4.80 -9.54
CA GLY A 93 14.60 3.52 -9.96
C GLY A 93 13.22 3.24 -9.37
N PRO A 94 12.51 2.23 -9.91
CA PRO A 94 11.23 1.81 -9.36
C PRO A 94 11.41 1.22 -7.95
N GLU A 95 10.45 1.49 -7.08
CA GLU A 95 10.30 0.82 -5.78
C GLU A 95 9.42 -0.45 -5.95
N TYR A 96 9.30 -1.27 -4.91
CA TYR A 96 8.49 -2.49 -4.87
C TYR A 96 7.08 -2.28 -5.45
N GLU A 97 6.39 -1.23 -4.99
CA GLU A 97 5.03 -0.89 -5.43
C GLU A 97 4.94 -0.64 -6.94
N THR A 98 5.93 0.04 -7.52
CA THR A 98 5.96 0.31 -8.96
C THR A 98 6.26 -0.97 -9.76
N LEU A 99 7.11 -1.85 -9.22
CA LEU A 99 7.40 -3.15 -9.80
C LEU A 99 6.18 -4.06 -9.80
N GLY A 100 5.39 -4.08 -8.72
CA GLY A 100 4.11 -4.79 -8.70
C GLY A 100 3.09 -4.15 -9.65
N ALA A 101 2.87 -2.83 -9.54
CA ALA A 101 1.79 -2.13 -10.24
C ALA A 101 1.91 -2.14 -11.77
N PHE A 102 3.12 -2.02 -12.33
CA PHE A 102 3.36 -2.06 -13.78
C PHE A 102 4.06 -3.34 -14.26
N GLY A 103 4.39 -4.24 -13.34
CA GLY A 103 4.97 -5.54 -13.64
C GLY A 103 3.95 -6.65 -13.44
N THR A 104 3.91 -7.24 -12.23
CA THR A 104 3.07 -8.41 -11.91
C THR A 104 1.58 -8.17 -12.15
N MET A 105 1.09 -6.98 -11.82
CA MET A 105 -0.30 -6.60 -12.03
C MET A 105 -0.72 -6.57 -13.50
N LEU A 106 0.22 -6.31 -14.43
CA LEU A 106 -0.02 -6.19 -15.87
C LEU A 106 0.55 -7.37 -16.68
N MET A 107 1.05 -8.41 -16.02
CA MET A 107 1.76 -9.54 -16.66
C MET A 107 3.01 -9.12 -17.45
N ASN A 108 3.81 -8.22 -16.88
CA ASN A 108 5.02 -7.68 -17.48
C ASN A 108 6.27 -8.03 -16.66
N SER A 109 7.11 -8.93 -17.19
CA SER A 109 8.38 -9.33 -16.57
C SER A 109 9.57 -8.50 -17.08
N ASN A 110 9.33 -7.46 -17.89
CA ASN A 110 10.39 -6.61 -18.42
C ASN A 110 10.73 -5.47 -17.46
N LEU A 111 11.72 -5.72 -16.60
CA LEU A 111 12.25 -4.76 -15.65
C LEU A 111 12.65 -3.41 -16.27
N ARG A 112 13.21 -3.40 -17.49
CA ARG A 112 13.64 -2.17 -18.18
C ARG A 112 12.44 -1.33 -18.61
N ALA A 113 11.36 -1.98 -19.05
CA ALA A 113 10.10 -1.32 -19.36
C ALA A 113 9.47 -0.71 -18.10
N VAL A 114 9.47 -1.43 -16.98
CA VAL A 114 8.98 -0.88 -15.69
C VAL A 114 9.83 0.31 -15.24
N ALA A 115 11.16 0.24 -15.38
CA ALA A 115 12.04 1.37 -15.07
C ALA A 115 11.72 2.61 -15.94
N LYS A 116 11.42 2.40 -17.22
CA LYS A 116 10.99 3.47 -18.14
C LYS A 116 9.66 4.08 -17.71
N ILE A 117 8.67 3.26 -17.36
CA ILE A 117 7.38 3.72 -16.84
C ILE A 117 7.57 4.53 -15.55
N ASN A 118 8.41 4.05 -14.64
CA ASN A 118 8.74 4.77 -13.41
C ASN A 118 9.34 6.16 -13.67
N ASP A 119 10.30 6.29 -14.60
CA ASP A 119 10.86 7.59 -14.99
C ASP A 119 9.76 8.51 -15.57
N LEU A 120 8.88 7.99 -16.43
CA LEU A 120 7.75 8.75 -16.98
C LEU A 120 6.78 9.21 -15.89
N CYS A 121 6.31 8.31 -15.02
CA CYS A 121 5.41 8.65 -13.91
C CYS A 121 6.02 9.72 -12.99
N ASN A 122 7.31 9.60 -12.67
CA ASN A 122 8.02 10.61 -11.86
C ASN A 122 8.09 11.98 -12.54
N ARG A 123 8.31 12.04 -13.86
CA ARG A 123 8.34 13.29 -14.62
C ARG A 123 6.96 13.92 -14.79
N LEU A 124 5.95 13.07 -14.95
CA LEU A 124 4.56 13.44 -15.16
C LEU A 124 3.82 13.75 -13.85
N GLY A 125 4.38 13.38 -12.70
CA GLY A 125 3.77 13.59 -11.38
C GLY A 125 2.60 12.65 -11.10
N MET A 126 2.72 11.38 -11.52
CA MET A 126 1.67 10.37 -11.35
C MET A 126 2.02 9.36 -10.26
N ASP A 127 1.01 8.96 -9.48
CA ASP A 127 1.13 7.82 -8.56
C ASP A 127 1.20 6.51 -9.35
N THR A 128 2.27 5.74 -9.14
CA THR A 128 2.47 4.48 -9.85
C THR A 128 1.48 3.39 -9.42
N ILE A 129 1.03 3.39 -8.16
CA ILE A 129 0.09 2.38 -7.66
C ILE A 129 -1.26 2.57 -8.34
N THR A 130 -1.87 3.74 -8.17
CA THR A 130 -3.16 4.08 -8.76
C THR A 130 -3.14 3.94 -10.28
N CYS A 131 -2.08 4.44 -10.94
CA CYS A 131 -1.97 4.37 -12.39
C CYS A 131 -1.87 2.93 -12.89
N GLY A 132 -0.98 2.12 -12.31
CA GLY A 132 -0.82 0.71 -12.68
C GLY A 132 -2.09 -0.12 -12.41
N ALA A 133 -2.71 0.05 -11.24
CA ALA A 133 -3.97 -0.62 -10.89
C ALA A 133 -5.14 -0.20 -11.81
N THR A 134 -5.18 1.06 -12.25
CA THR A 134 -6.17 1.53 -13.24
C THR A 134 -5.99 0.85 -14.60
N PHE A 135 -4.75 0.69 -15.06
CA PHE A 135 -4.49 -0.10 -16.27
C PHE A 135 -4.85 -1.58 -16.09
N ALA A 136 -4.54 -2.15 -14.92
CA ALA A 136 -4.85 -3.55 -14.61
C ALA A 136 -6.37 -3.81 -14.64
N TRP A 137 -7.16 -2.91 -14.04
CA TRP A 137 -8.62 -2.91 -14.13
C TRP A 137 -9.11 -2.81 -15.57
N ALA A 138 -8.51 -1.91 -16.37
CA ALA A 138 -8.90 -1.71 -17.77
C ALA A 138 -8.59 -2.94 -18.65
N MET A 139 -7.47 -3.64 -18.39
CA MET A 139 -7.13 -4.89 -19.06
C MET A 139 -8.11 -6.03 -18.72
N ASP A 140 -8.55 -6.15 -17.47
CA ASP A 140 -9.64 -7.08 -17.10
C ASP A 140 -10.93 -6.72 -17.85
N CYS A 141 -11.30 -5.44 -17.89
CA CYS A 141 -12.51 -5.00 -18.61
C CYS A 141 -12.41 -5.25 -20.11
N TYR A 142 -11.24 -5.07 -20.71
CA TYR A 142 -10.97 -5.36 -22.11
C TYR A 142 -11.10 -6.86 -22.41
N GLU A 143 -10.44 -7.72 -21.62
CA GLU A 143 -10.51 -9.18 -21.76
C GLU A 143 -11.95 -9.71 -21.64
N ASN A 144 -12.79 -9.03 -20.86
CA ASN A 144 -14.19 -9.38 -20.65
C ASN A 144 -15.16 -8.67 -21.62
N GLY A 145 -14.65 -7.96 -22.64
CA GLY A 145 -15.46 -7.28 -23.65
C GLY A 145 -16.29 -6.09 -23.13
N ILE A 146 -15.96 -5.58 -21.94
CA ILE A 146 -16.59 -4.39 -21.34
C ILE A 146 -16.00 -3.13 -21.98
N LEU A 147 -14.68 -3.05 -22.11
CA LEU A 147 -14.00 -2.04 -22.93
C LEU A 147 -13.68 -2.66 -24.28
N ARG A 148 -14.09 -2.01 -25.37
CA ARG A 148 -13.88 -2.52 -26.73
C ARG A 148 -13.08 -1.51 -27.55
N PRO A 149 -12.12 -1.92 -28.39
CA PRO A 149 -11.29 -1.00 -29.17
C PRO A 149 -12.11 0.01 -29.97
N GLU A 150 -13.25 -0.41 -30.51
CA GLU A 150 -14.09 0.42 -31.37
C GLU A 150 -14.67 1.64 -30.62
N ASP A 151 -14.82 1.53 -29.30
CA ASP A 151 -15.29 2.60 -28.43
C ASP A 151 -14.13 3.55 -28.00
N TYR A 152 -12.88 3.16 -28.25
CA TYR A 152 -11.66 3.78 -27.71
C TYR A 152 -10.54 3.93 -28.75
N GLU A 153 -10.87 4.52 -29.90
CA GLU A 153 -9.90 4.92 -30.94
C GLU A 153 -9.08 3.74 -31.51
N GLY A 154 -9.59 2.51 -31.42
CA GLY A 154 -8.92 1.29 -31.86
C GLY A 154 -7.80 0.81 -30.93
N VAL A 155 -7.67 1.40 -29.73
CA VAL A 155 -6.64 0.99 -28.76
C VAL A 155 -7.01 -0.34 -28.11
N GLU A 156 -6.10 -1.31 -28.15
CA GLU A 156 -6.24 -2.60 -27.48
C GLU A 156 -5.51 -2.60 -26.14
N LEU A 157 -6.11 -3.15 -25.09
CA LEU A 157 -5.51 -3.25 -23.75
C LEU A 157 -5.26 -4.72 -23.38
N ARG A 158 -4.36 -5.36 -24.11
CA ARG A 158 -4.00 -6.77 -23.87
C ARG A 158 -3.06 -6.89 -22.66
N TRP A 159 -3.21 -7.96 -21.89
CA TRP A 159 -2.26 -8.30 -20.84
C TRP A 159 -0.82 -8.42 -21.40
N GLY A 160 0.14 -7.78 -20.73
CA GLY A 160 1.54 -7.76 -21.15
C GLY A 160 1.86 -6.78 -22.29
N ASP A 161 0.89 -6.04 -22.85
CA ASP A 161 1.16 -5.00 -23.86
C ASP A 161 1.57 -3.68 -23.21
N ILE A 162 2.88 -3.56 -22.95
CA ILE A 162 3.45 -2.47 -22.17
C ILE A 162 3.82 -1.26 -23.01
N ASP A 163 4.07 -1.45 -24.30
CA ASP A 163 4.32 -0.35 -25.22
C ASP A 163 3.06 0.53 -25.32
N THR A 164 1.87 -0.09 -25.41
CA THR A 164 0.60 0.65 -25.37
C THR A 164 0.42 1.42 -24.05
N VAL A 165 0.76 0.82 -22.90
CA VAL A 165 0.70 1.51 -21.60
C VAL A 165 1.62 2.74 -21.60
N ILE A 166 2.87 2.59 -22.04
CA ILE A 166 3.86 3.68 -22.10
C ILE A 166 3.36 4.84 -22.99
N ASP A 167 2.79 4.51 -24.15
CA ASP A 167 2.28 5.50 -25.10
C ASP A 167 1.06 6.28 -24.57
N LEU A 168 0.27 5.65 -23.69
CA LEU A 168 -0.89 6.28 -23.05
C LEU A 168 -0.50 7.21 -21.89
N LEU A 169 0.62 6.98 -21.18
CA LEU A 169 0.97 7.76 -19.98
C LEU A 169 0.96 9.30 -20.19
N PRO A 170 1.57 9.87 -21.24
CA PRO A 170 1.50 11.32 -21.46
C PRO A 170 0.08 11.79 -21.81
N LYS A 171 -0.70 10.93 -22.47
CA LYS A 171 -2.09 11.22 -22.85
C LYS A 171 -3.02 11.25 -21.65
N LEU A 172 -2.79 10.42 -20.61
CA LEU A 172 -3.54 10.46 -19.35
C LEU A 172 -3.44 11.85 -18.71
N VAL A 173 -2.23 12.40 -18.61
CA VAL A 173 -1.99 13.74 -18.03
C VAL A 173 -2.68 14.83 -18.83
N ARG A 174 -2.62 14.75 -20.16
CA ARG A 174 -3.24 15.72 -21.06
C ARG A 174 -4.74 15.47 -21.29
N ARG A 175 -5.26 14.32 -20.83
CA ARG A 175 -6.60 13.80 -21.11
C ARG A 175 -6.91 13.79 -22.62
N GLU A 176 -5.94 13.33 -23.42
CA GLU A 176 -6.02 13.29 -24.88
C GLU A 176 -6.46 11.93 -25.38
N GLY A 177 -7.65 11.86 -25.98
CA GLY A 177 -8.29 10.62 -26.42
C GLY A 177 -9.26 10.08 -25.37
N GLU A 178 -10.29 9.36 -25.84
CA GLU A 178 -11.42 8.91 -25.01
C GLU A 178 -10.94 7.96 -23.90
N LEU A 179 -10.06 7.01 -24.25
CA LEU A 179 -9.51 6.06 -23.29
C LEU A 179 -8.65 6.76 -22.24
N ALA A 180 -7.76 7.65 -22.66
CA ALA A 180 -6.89 8.37 -21.73
C ALA A 180 -7.69 9.28 -20.79
N ALA A 181 -8.73 9.94 -21.30
CA ALA A 181 -9.63 10.78 -20.51
C ALA A 181 -10.42 9.96 -19.48
N LEU A 182 -10.82 8.73 -19.83
CA LEU A 182 -11.46 7.78 -18.92
C LEU A 182 -10.48 7.32 -17.82
N LEU A 183 -9.32 6.77 -18.20
CA LEU A 183 -8.35 6.21 -17.25
C LEU A 183 -7.74 7.28 -16.33
N ALA A 184 -7.65 8.54 -16.77
CA ALA A 184 -7.19 9.66 -15.95
C ALA A 184 -8.11 9.98 -14.74
N LYS A 185 -9.28 9.33 -14.62
CA LYS A 185 -10.20 9.46 -13.48
C LYS A 185 -9.87 8.48 -12.33
N GLY A 186 -9.00 7.49 -12.55
CA GLY A 186 -8.78 6.36 -11.65
C GLY A 186 -9.82 5.25 -11.82
N SER A 187 -9.54 4.05 -11.32
CA SER A 187 -10.31 2.84 -11.63
C SER A 187 -11.77 2.92 -11.17
N ARG A 188 -12.03 3.42 -9.95
CA ARG A 188 -13.39 3.52 -9.40
C ARG A 188 -14.28 4.45 -10.22
N ALA A 189 -13.80 5.65 -10.53
CA ALA A 189 -14.58 6.63 -11.27
C ALA A 189 -14.75 6.20 -12.74
N ALA A 190 -13.72 5.59 -13.35
CA ALA A 190 -13.84 5.00 -14.68
C ALA A 190 -14.87 3.85 -14.70
N SER A 191 -14.87 2.99 -13.69
CA SER A 191 -15.83 1.88 -13.57
C SER A 191 -17.27 2.36 -13.43
N GLN A 192 -17.52 3.42 -12.66
CA GLN A 192 -18.85 4.03 -12.54
C GLN A 192 -19.39 4.56 -13.88
N GLU A 193 -18.51 5.10 -14.72
CA GLU A 193 -18.88 5.63 -16.04
C GLU A 193 -19.12 4.52 -17.06
N VAL A 194 -18.26 3.49 -17.04
CA VAL A 194 -18.32 2.37 -17.99
C VAL A 194 -19.47 1.41 -17.68
N GLY A 195 -19.73 1.15 -16.39
CA GLY A 195 -20.73 0.16 -15.99
C GLY A 195 -20.36 -1.27 -16.44
N GLY A 196 -21.35 -2.04 -16.90
CA GLY A 196 -21.13 -3.38 -17.46
C GLY A 196 -20.67 -4.44 -16.45
N GLY A 197 -20.85 -4.20 -15.15
CA GLY A 197 -20.32 -5.05 -14.09
C GLY A 197 -18.82 -4.93 -13.92
N SER A 198 -18.20 -3.84 -14.38
CA SER A 198 -16.75 -3.58 -14.27
C SER A 198 -16.29 -3.36 -12.82
N GLU A 199 -17.20 -3.06 -11.91
CA GLU A 199 -16.93 -2.85 -10.49
C GLU A 199 -16.37 -4.11 -9.80
N ARG A 200 -16.66 -5.31 -10.35
CA ARG A 200 -16.13 -6.58 -9.86
C ARG A 200 -14.61 -6.71 -9.97
N PHE A 201 -13.99 -5.89 -10.83
CA PHE A 201 -12.54 -5.86 -11.05
C PHE A 201 -11.83 -4.80 -10.22
N LEU A 202 -12.56 -4.00 -9.44
CA LEU A 202 -11.96 -2.98 -8.58
C LEU A 202 -11.24 -3.62 -7.39
N THR A 203 -10.06 -3.10 -7.12
CA THR A 203 -9.15 -3.55 -6.06
C THR A 203 -8.92 -2.43 -5.05
N ASP A 204 -9.95 -1.62 -4.82
CA ASP A 204 -9.85 -0.35 -4.11
C ASP A 204 -10.59 -0.36 -2.76
N THR A 205 -10.25 0.60 -1.90
CA THR A 205 -11.04 0.98 -0.73
C THR A 205 -11.19 2.50 -0.68
N LYS A 206 -12.43 2.98 -0.49
CA LYS A 206 -12.76 4.42 -0.45
C LYS A 206 -12.24 5.21 -1.65
N GLY A 207 -12.12 4.57 -2.82
CA GLY A 207 -11.65 5.20 -4.05
C GLY A 207 -10.15 5.24 -4.23
N LEU A 208 -9.36 4.67 -3.31
CA LEU A 208 -7.92 4.48 -3.46
C LEU A 208 -7.60 3.02 -3.75
N GLU A 209 -6.91 2.78 -4.86
CA GLU A 209 -6.44 1.46 -5.30
C GLU A 209 -5.49 0.83 -4.28
N ALA A 210 -5.64 -0.48 -4.04
CA ALA A 210 -4.83 -1.19 -3.06
C ALA A 210 -3.34 -1.26 -3.47
N PRO A 211 -2.43 -1.18 -2.49
CA PRO A 211 -1.00 -1.36 -2.72
C PRO A 211 -0.66 -2.83 -2.95
N MET A 212 0.60 -3.11 -3.30
CA MET A 212 1.05 -4.41 -3.78
C MET A 212 1.30 -5.45 -2.68
N HIS A 213 0.41 -5.56 -1.68
CA HIS A 213 0.47 -6.57 -0.62
C HIS A 213 -0.89 -7.25 -0.45
N ASP A 214 -0.91 -8.57 -0.63
CA ASP A 214 -2.13 -9.32 -0.81
C ASP A 214 -2.79 -9.70 0.51
N PRO A 215 -3.96 -9.09 0.86
CA PRO A 215 -4.55 -9.31 2.17
C PRO A 215 -5.15 -10.72 2.28
N ARG A 216 -5.21 -11.52 1.20
CA ARG A 216 -5.59 -12.94 1.28
C ARG A 216 -4.55 -13.75 2.04
N LEU A 217 -3.28 -13.34 2.04
CA LEU A 217 -2.23 -13.87 2.91
C LEU A 217 -2.25 -13.20 4.28
N ASP A 218 -2.16 -11.87 4.31
CA ASP A 218 -2.05 -11.06 5.52
C ASP A 218 -3.39 -10.38 5.85
N TRP A 219 -4.27 -11.10 6.56
CA TRP A 219 -5.65 -10.66 6.82
C TRP A 219 -5.74 -9.36 7.63
N GLY A 220 -4.73 -9.06 8.47
CA GLY A 220 -4.65 -7.79 9.18
C GLY A 220 -4.50 -6.61 8.23
N ASP A 221 -3.73 -6.74 7.15
CA ASP A 221 -3.64 -5.72 6.10
C ASP A 221 -4.99 -5.53 5.40
N GLY A 222 -5.76 -6.60 5.20
CA GLY A 222 -7.13 -6.52 4.71
C GLY A 222 -8.01 -5.64 5.59
N LEU A 223 -7.96 -5.87 6.90
CA LEU A 223 -8.65 -5.01 7.88
C LEU A 223 -8.10 -3.58 7.84
N ALA A 224 -6.79 -3.38 7.77
CA ALA A 224 -6.14 -2.07 7.77
C ALA A 224 -6.50 -1.25 6.52
N TYR A 225 -6.58 -1.88 5.35
CA TYR A 225 -7.05 -1.25 4.11
C TYR A 225 -8.51 -0.82 4.24
N ALA A 226 -9.37 -1.73 4.70
CA ALA A 226 -10.79 -1.48 4.87
C ALA A 226 -11.04 -0.26 5.78
N VAL A 227 -10.42 -0.20 6.96
CA VAL A 227 -10.71 0.84 7.96
C VAL A 227 -9.89 2.13 7.80
N SER A 228 -8.89 2.13 6.92
CA SER A 228 -8.07 3.32 6.63
C SER A 228 -8.92 4.49 6.18
N VAL A 229 -8.68 5.67 6.76
CA VAL A 229 -9.43 6.89 6.44
C VAL A 229 -9.08 7.42 5.04
N ARG A 230 -7.83 7.20 4.58
CA ARG A 230 -7.37 7.67 3.27
C ARG A 230 -7.66 6.69 2.11
N GLY A 231 -8.27 5.54 2.40
CA GLY A 231 -8.40 4.41 1.47
C GLY A 231 -7.27 3.38 1.59
N ALA A 232 -7.27 2.36 0.74
CA ALA A 232 -6.38 1.20 0.85
C ALA A 232 -4.90 1.64 0.80
N CYS A 233 -4.18 1.53 1.91
CA CYS A 233 -2.81 2.02 1.96
C CYS A 233 -1.98 1.40 3.09
N HIS A 234 -0.88 0.75 2.72
CA HIS A 234 -0.01 -0.02 3.62
C HIS A 234 0.85 0.87 4.53
N VAL A 235 1.28 2.07 4.09
CA VAL A 235 2.10 2.99 4.91
C VAL A 235 1.29 3.95 5.79
N SER A 236 0.00 3.64 6.04
CA SER A 236 -0.86 4.43 6.94
C SER A 236 -0.83 3.90 8.37
N ASN A 237 -0.28 2.70 8.51
CA ASN A 237 -0.26 1.83 9.65
C ASN A 237 1.03 1.01 9.59
N MET A 238 1.33 0.23 10.62
CA MET A 238 2.48 -0.67 10.66
C MET A 238 2.07 -2.16 10.62
N THR A 239 0.88 -2.47 10.10
CA THR A 239 0.28 -3.81 10.19
C THR A 239 1.08 -4.84 9.40
N TYR A 240 1.39 -4.58 8.14
CA TYR A 240 2.19 -5.52 7.33
C TYR A 240 3.55 -5.85 7.99
N GLN A 241 4.22 -4.86 8.57
CA GLN A 241 5.48 -5.07 9.29
C GLN A 241 5.29 -5.97 10.52
N LEU A 242 4.13 -5.87 11.18
CA LEU A 242 3.79 -6.69 12.33
C LEU A 242 3.51 -8.14 11.94
N GLU A 243 2.68 -8.37 10.91
CA GLU A 243 2.33 -9.71 10.44
C GLU A 243 3.52 -10.45 9.83
N TRP A 244 4.40 -9.73 9.13
CA TRP A 244 5.67 -10.28 8.65
C TRP A 244 6.69 -10.54 9.77
N GLY A 245 6.37 -10.16 11.01
CA GLY A 245 7.26 -10.32 12.16
C GLY A 245 8.49 -9.41 12.12
N ALA A 246 8.48 -8.34 11.30
CA ALA A 246 9.56 -7.37 11.20
C ALA A 246 9.62 -6.44 12.42
N ILE A 247 8.51 -6.29 13.14
CA ILE A 247 8.41 -5.53 14.39
C ILE A 247 7.83 -6.35 15.54
N ARG A 248 8.27 -6.02 16.76
CA ARG A 248 7.69 -6.49 18.02
C ARG A 248 7.72 -5.36 19.02
N PHE A 249 6.58 -5.02 19.60
CA PHE A 249 6.45 -3.93 20.56
C PHE A 249 5.77 -4.41 21.86
N PRO A 250 6.54 -5.05 22.77
CA PRO A 250 6.02 -5.52 24.05
C PRO A 250 5.39 -4.41 24.89
N GLU A 251 5.86 -3.17 24.76
CA GLU A 251 5.38 -2.03 25.54
C GLU A 251 3.91 -1.69 25.28
N ILE A 252 3.35 -2.20 24.18
CA ILE A 252 1.93 -2.06 23.82
C ILE A 252 1.26 -3.42 23.59
N GLY A 253 1.85 -4.53 24.04
CA GLY A 253 1.28 -5.87 23.91
C GLY A 253 1.29 -6.44 22.48
N LEU A 254 2.22 -5.99 21.62
CA LEU A 254 2.46 -6.53 20.29
C LEU A 254 3.77 -7.35 20.26
N ASP A 255 3.97 -8.21 21.26
CA ASP A 255 5.13 -9.08 21.43
C ASP A 255 4.91 -10.52 20.93
N ARG A 256 3.65 -10.91 20.71
CA ARG A 256 3.26 -12.21 20.16
C ARG A 256 3.46 -12.31 18.65
N HIS A 257 3.47 -13.53 18.15
CA HIS A 257 3.37 -13.77 16.71
C HIS A 257 1.96 -13.45 16.24
N HIS A 258 1.84 -12.76 15.11
CA HIS A 258 0.58 -12.39 14.49
C HIS A 258 0.48 -13.08 13.12
N PRO A 259 0.09 -14.37 13.08
CA PRO A 259 0.05 -15.12 11.82
C PRO A 259 -0.98 -14.51 10.87
N GLY A 260 -0.71 -14.54 9.57
CA GLY A 260 -1.70 -14.24 8.54
C GLY A 260 -2.84 -15.27 8.52
N MET A 261 -3.81 -15.08 7.62
CA MET A 261 -4.92 -16.01 7.39
C MET A 261 -5.74 -16.41 8.64
N THR A 262 -5.91 -15.49 9.59
CA THR A 262 -6.74 -15.70 10.78
C THR A 262 -7.34 -14.38 11.26
N THR A 263 -8.47 -14.46 11.95
CA THR A 263 -9.09 -13.33 12.66
C THR A 263 -8.46 -13.09 14.04
N GLU A 264 -7.71 -14.06 14.56
CA GLU A 264 -7.16 -13.99 15.91
C GLU A 264 -6.33 -12.72 16.09
N THR A 265 -6.66 -11.94 17.12
CA THR A 265 -5.93 -10.74 17.55
C THR A 265 -6.01 -9.53 16.61
N LYS A 266 -6.62 -9.66 15.43
CA LYS A 266 -6.52 -8.64 14.35
C LYS A 266 -7.12 -7.30 14.74
N ALA A 267 -8.25 -7.30 15.43
CA ALA A 267 -8.87 -6.07 15.91
C ALA A 267 -7.91 -5.22 16.75
N GLU A 268 -7.28 -5.82 17.76
CA GLU A 268 -6.33 -5.16 18.64
C GLU A 268 -5.03 -4.80 17.92
N SER A 269 -4.45 -5.74 17.17
CA SER A 269 -3.13 -5.56 16.55
C SER A 269 -3.17 -4.49 15.47
N VAL A 270 -4.18 -4.51 14.60
CA VAL A 270 -4.37 -3.48 13.56
C VAL A 270 -4.68 -2.14 14.18
N ALA A 271 -5.46 -2.09 15.27
CA ALA A 271 -5.74 -0.82 15.94
C ALA A 271 -4.45 -0.16 16.46
N LYS A 272 -3.65 -0.90 17.22
CA LYS A 272 -2.39 -0.42 17.78
C LYS A 272 -1.34 -0.10 16.71
N ALA A 273 -1.23 -0.93 15.66
CA ALA A 273 -0.32 -0.70 14.55
C ALA A 273 -0.72 0.55 13.72
N THR A 274 -2.01 0.83 13.61
CA THR A 274 -2.52 2.05 12.97
C THR A 274 -2.23 3.30 13.80
N ASP A 275 -2.34 3.21 15.13
CA ASP A 275 -2.02 4.33 16.02
C ASP A 275 -0.52 4.67 15.95
N LEU A 276 0.35 3.65 15.89
CA LEU A 276 1.77 3.82 15.58
C LEU A 276 2.00 4.46 14.21
N GLY A 277 1.33 3.99 13.16
CA GLY A 277 1.41 4.59 11.83
C GLY A 277 1.04 6.07 11.85
N CYS A 278 0.00 6.46 12.60
CA CYS A 278 -0.38 7.87 12.78
C CYS A 278 0.73 8.69 13.45
N ILE A 279 1.43 8.14 14.44
CA ILE A 279 2.58 8.79 15.08
C ILE A 279 3.73 8.95 14.07
N MET A 280 4.09 7.89 13.35
CA MET A 280 5.18 7.88 12.37
C MET A 280 4.95 8.91 11.27
N ASN A 281 3.75 8.94 10.71
CA ASN A 281 3.35 9.90 9.68
C ASN A 281 3.32 11.33 10.22
N SER A 282 2.79 11.56 11.43
CA SER A 282 2.73 12.89 12.05
C SER A 282 4.12 13.45 12.41
N ALA A 283 5.04 12.58 12.84
CA ALA A 283 6.44 12.94 13.12
C ALA A 283 7.30 13.03 11.85
N CYS A 284 6.74 12.67 10.69
CA CYS A 284 7.44 12.53 9.41
C CYS A 284 8.66 11.61 9.51
N TRP A 285 8.51 10.52 10.25
CA TRP A 285 9.53 9.49 10.40
C TRP A 285 9.33 8.38 9.39
N CYS A 286 10.42 7.96 8.75
CA CYS A 286 10.40 6.79 7.89
C CYS A 286 10.17 5.54 8.75
N GLU A 287 9.29 4.65 8.29
CA GLU A 287 8.97 3.41 8.99
C GLU A 287 10.08 2.35 8.89
N PHE A 288 10.90 2.38 7.84
CA PHE A 288 12.01 1.43 7.69
C PHE A 288 13.01 1.43 8.85
N PRO A 289 13.57 2.57 9.31
CA PRO A 289 14.38 2.56 10.52
C PRO A 289 13.56 2.30 11.80
N ALA A 290 12.24 2.45 11.76
CA ALA A 290 11.39 2.22 12.92
C ALA A 290 11.31 0.74 13.29
N THR A 291 11.51 -0.17 12.34
CA THR A 291 11.64 -1.61 12.62
C THR A 291 12.82 -1.91 13.56
N ASP A 292 13.79 -1.00 13.64
CA ASP A 292 14.94 -1.13 14.49
C ASP A 292 14.76 -0.47 15.86
N PHE A 293 13.72 0.32 16.09
CA PHE A 293 13.51 1.04 17.33
C PHE A 293 12.48 0.37 18.22
N THR A 294 12.57 0.59 19.53
CA THR A 294 11.48 0.29 20.47
C THR A 294 10.65 1.54 20.68
N ILE A 295 9.41 1.43 21.16
CA ILE A 295 8.57 2.60 21.42
C ILE A 295 9.23 3.56 22.42
N PRO A 296 9.88 3.10 23.51
CA PRO A 296 10.65 4.00 24.38
C PRO A 296 11.76 4.79 23.67
N ILE A 297 12.41 4.20 22.65
CA ILE A 297 13.39 4.94 21.82
C ILE A 297 12.67 6.03 21.02
N LEU A 298 11.52 5.71 20.40
CA LEU A 298 10.71 6.68 19.65
C LEU A 298 10.26 7.84 20.56
N VAL A 299 9.75 7.55 21.76
CA VAL A 299 9.39 8.55 22.77
C VAL A 299 10.58 9.44 23.14
N GLY A 300 11.75 8.83 23.42
CA GLY A 300 12.97 9.56 23.73
C GLY A 300 13.43 10.48 22.59
N LEU A 301 13.34 10.01 21.34
CA LEU A 301 13.66 10.81 20.16
C LEU A 301 12.70 12.00 20.00
N PHE A 302 11.40 11.77 20.19
CA PHE A 302 10.39 12.82 20.11
C PHE A 302 10.60 13.88 21.19
N ASN A 303 10.72 13.47 22.45
CA ASN A 303 10.90 14.38 23.58
C ASN A 303 12.19 15.18 23.51
N ALA A 304 13.27 14.60 22.99
CA ALA A 304 14.54 15.30 22.84
C ALA A 304 14.46 16.51 21.88
N VAL A 305 13.46 16.54 20.98
CA VAL A 305 13.24 17.63 20.03
C VAL A 305 12.05 18.50 20.43
N ALA A 306 10.89 17.89 20.67
CA ALA A 306 9.64 18.61 20.93
C ALA A 306 9.47 19.04 22.40
N GLY A 307 10.17 18.39 23.34
CA GLY A 307 10.11 18.75 24.76
C GLY A 307 8.79 18.47 25.48
N TYR A 308 7.92 17.61 24.92
CA TYR A 308 6.58 17.36 25.48
C TYR A 308 6.56 16.51 26.75
N GLY A 309 7.66 15.82 27.08
CA GLY A 309 7.76 15.00 28.28
C GLY A 309 6.81 13.80 28.28
N TRP A 310 6.47 13.28 27.09
CA TRP A 310 5.57 12.13 26.95
C TRP A 310 6.21 10.83 27.43
N ASP A 311 5.39 9.90 27.88
CA ASP A 311 5.71 8.48 28.01
C ASP A 311 5.11 7.68 26.84
N VAL A 312 5.19 6.35 26.92
CA VAL A 312 4.63 5.43 25.89
C VAL A 312 3.12 5.60 25.77
N GLU A 313 2.40 5.67 26.89
CA GLU A 313 0.94 5.78 26.92
C GLU A 313 0.49 7.09 26.27
N ALA A 314 1.11 8.21 26.64
CA ALA A 314 0.80 9.53 26.08
C ALA A 314 1.07 9.58 24.57
N MET A 315 2.17 8.97 24.09
CA MET A 315 2.47 8.88 22.66
C MET A 315 1.42 8.05 21.93
N MET A 316 1.07 6.86 22.42
CA MET A 316 0.05 6.00 21.81
C MET A 316 -1.33 6.66 21.79
N ARG A 317 -1.73 7.32 22.89
CA ARG A 317 -2.97 8.09 22.95
C ARG A 317 -2.99 9.25 21.94
N ALA A 318 -1.84 9.84 21.64
CA ALA A 318 -1.75 10.86 20.58
C ALA A 318 -1.98 10.26 19.19
N GLY A 319 -1.41 9.09 18.90
CA GLY A 319 -1.66 8.34 17.66
C GLY A 319 -3.12 7.96 17.48
N GLU A 320 -3.73 7.39 18.53
CA GLU A 320 -5.16 7.06 18.55
C GLU A 320 -6.03 8.30 18.28
N ARG A 321 -5.72 9.42 18.95
CA ARG A 321 -6.44 10.69 18.74
C ARG A 321 -6.36 11.18 17.30
N VAL A 322 -5.21 11.04 16.63
CA VAL A 322 -5.05 11.41 15.21
C VAL A 322 -5.95 10.55 14.33
N TRP A 323 -5.97 9.22 14.55
CA TRP A 323 -6.83 8.32 13.79
C TRP A 323 -8.32 8.66 13.98
N PHE A 324 -8.76 8.90 15.21
CA PHE A 324 -10.15 9.29 15.50
C PHE A 324 -10.53 10.65 14.90
N LEU A 325 -9.62 11.63 14.94
CA LEU A 325 -9.84 12.92 14.28
C LEU A 325 -10.05 12.74 12.78
N GLN A 326 -9.19 11.96 12.13
CA GLN A 326 -9.31 11.63 10.70
C GLN A 326 -10.63 10.89 10.42
N ARG A 327 -10.99 9.89 11.22
CA ARG A 327 -12.25 9.16 11.10
C ARG A 327 -13.46 10.10 11.19
N CYS A 328 -13.47 11.02 12.14
CA CYS A 328 -14.53 12.03 12.27
C CYS A 328 -14.63 12.91 11.03
N LEU A 329 -13.50 13.36 10.48
CA LEU A 329 -13.49 14.15 9.23
C LEU A 329 -14.06 13.35 8.05
N GLY A 330 -13.70 12.06 7.94
CA GLY A 330 -14.27 11.15 6.95
C GLY A 330 -15.80 11.10 7.02
N HIS A 331 -16.36 10.95 8.23
CA HIS A 331 -17.82 10.97 8.44
C HIS A 331 -18.47 12.31 8.12
N ILE A 332 -17.81 13.42 8.48
CA ILE A 332 -18.29 14.77 8.11
C ILE A 332 -18.34 14.93 6.58
N TRP A 333 -17.46 14.26 5.84
CA TRP A 333 -17.44 14.24 4.37
C TRP A 333 -18.25 13.12 3.74
N GLY A 334 -18.99 12.34 4.54
CA GLY A 334 -19.96 11.36 4.06
C GLY A 334 -19.49 9.91 4.02
N ALA A 335 -18.26 9.60 4.43
CA ALA A 335 -17.83 8.21 4.59
C ALA A 335 -18.54 7.55 5.78
N THR A 336 -18.88 6.27 5.65
CA THR A 336 -19.58 5.50 6.68
C THR A 336 -18.91 4.16 6.92
N GLY A 337 -19.42 3.38 7.86
CA GLY A 337 -19.00 1.99 8.06
C GLY A 337 -19.24 1.09 6.84
N ALA A 338 -20.14 1.45 5.92
CA ALA A 338 -20.34 0.71 4.67
C ALA A 338 -19.16 0.87 3.69
N ASP A 339 -18.33 1.91 3.88
CA ASP A 339 -17.12 2.14 3.09
C ASP A 339 -15.89 1.41 3.65
N ASP A 340 -16.03 0.76 4.82
CA ASP A 340 -14.98 -0.09 5.40
C ASP A 340 -15.07 -1.50 4.78
N ARG A 341 -14.66 -1.59 3.52
CA ARG A 341 -14.70 -2.83 2.72
C ARG A 341 -13.43 -2.99 1.89
N LEU A 342 -13.22 -4.20 1.39
CA LEU A 342 -12.29 -4.48 0.31
C LEU A 342 -13.03 -4.49 -1.04
N GLY A 343 -12.29 -4.40 -2.15
CA GLY A 343 -12.84 -4.59 -3.50
C GLY A 343 -13.26 -6.03 -3.75
N GLU A 344 -14.29 -6.25 -4.57
CA GLU A 344 -14.80 -7.60 -4.87
C GLU A 344 -13.72 -8.51 -5.47
N ARG A 345 -12.84 -7.95 -6.29
CA ARG A 345 -11.72 -8.70 -6.88
C ARG A 345 -10.79 -9.30 -5.82
N ILE A 346 -10.48 -8.54 -4.76
CA ILE A 346 -9.66 -9.01 -3.63
C ILE A 346 -10.42 -10.05 -2.81
N MET A 347 -11.73 -9.87 -2.66
CA MET A 347 -12.64 -10.81 -1.98
C MET A 347 -13.03 -12.02 -2.85
N THR A 348 -12.44 -12.16 -4.05
CA THR A 348 -12.58 -13.33 -4.91
C THR A 348 -11.34 -14.22 -4.73
N PRO A 349 -11.49 -15.48 -4.30
CA PRO A 349 -10.36 -16.37 -4.10
C PRO A 349 -9.68 -16.74 -5.43
N VAL A 350 -8.35 -16.78 -5.41
CA VAL A 350 -7.54 -17.36 -6.50
C VAL A 350 -7.56 -18.88 -6.43
N LYS A 351 -7.18 -19.55 -7.53
CA LYS A 351 -7.26 -21.01 -7.65
C LYS A 351 -5.93 -21.71 -7.35
N GLU A 352 -4.85 -20.95 -7.22
CA GLU A 352 -3.48 -21.46 -7.14
C GLU A 352 -2.63 -20.62 -6.16
N GLY A 353 -1.44 -21.14 -5.84
CA GLY A 353 -0.53 -20.53 -4.87
C GLY A 353 -0.92 -20.83 -3.41
N ASN A 354 -0.18 -20.24 -2.47
CA ASN A 354 -0.39 -20.47 -1.04
C ASN A 354 -1.68 -19.82 -0.49
N ILE A 355 -2.26 -18.89 -1.24
CA ILE A 355 -3.54 -18.23 -0.93
C ILE A 355 -4.72 -18.81 -1.72
N ALA A 356 -4.57 -20.01 -2.30
CA ALA A 356 -5.64 -20.66 -3.05
C ALA A 356 -6.89 -20.90 -2.18
N GLY A 357 -8.04 -20.45 -2.65
CA GLY A 357 -9.33 -20.70 -1.99
C GLY A 357 -9.59 -19.92 -0.70
N VAL A 358 -8.70 -19.00 -0.31
CA VAL A 358 -8.85 -18.21 0.92
C VAL A 358 -9.13 -16.74 0.64
N VAL A 359 -9.93 -16.12 1.51
CA VAL A 359 -10.19 -14.67 1.56
C VAL A 359 -10.35 -14.25 3.02
N PRO A 360 -10.10 -12.97 3.35
CA PRO A 360 -10.24 -12.49 4.73
C PRO A 360 -11.68 -12.60 5.26
N ASP A 361 -11.86 -13.08 6.50
CA ASP A 361 -13.14 -12.97 7.20
C ASP A 361 -13.35 -11.52 7.70
N MET A 362 -13.71 -10.65 6.75
CA MET A 362 -13.92 -9.23 7.00
C MET A 362 -15.08 -8.96 7.95
N GLU A 363 -16.12 -9.80 7.94
CA GLU A 363 -17.28 -9.62 8.83
C GLU A 363 -16.86 -9.72 10.29
N THR A 364 -16.14 -10.79 10.65
CA THR A 364 -15.63 -10.97 12.01
C THR A 364 -14.63 -9.89 12.38
N MET A 365 -13.65 -9.61 11.51
CA MET A 365 -12.60 -8.64 11.80
C MET A 365 -13.12 -7.21 11.98
N LEU A 366 -14.07 -6.77 11.15
CA LEU A 366 -14.65 -5.42 11.29
C LEU A 366 -15.48 -5.30 12.56
N ARG A 367 -16.30 -6.31 12.88
CA ARG A 367 -17.10 -6.34 14.12
C ARG A 367 -16.21 -6.20 15.34
N GLU A 368 -15.17 -7.03 15.44
CA GLU A 368 -14.23 -7.02 16.57
C GLU A 368 -13.45 -5.71 16.62
N PHE A 369 -13.03 -5.16 15.48
CA PHE A 369 -12.32 -3.88 15.42
C PHE A 369 -13.21 -2.72 15.90
N TYR A 370 -14.48 -2.72 15.50
CA TYR A 370 -15.44 -1.68 15.93
C TYR A 370 -15.69 -1.75 17.42
N GLU A 371 -15.86 -2.96 17.97
CA GLU A 371 -15.97 -3.18 19.40
C GLU A 371 -14.72 -2.67 20.14
N TYR A 372 -13.53 -3.12 19.71
CA TYR A 372 -12.25 -2.75 20.31
C TYR A 372 -12.01 -1.24 20.32
N ARG A 373 -12.31 -0.56 19.21
CA ARG A 373 -12.11 0.89 19.08
C ARG A 373 -13.23 1.72 19.72
N GLY A 374 -14.35 1.12 20.11
CA GLY A 374 -15.50 1.89 20.59
C GLY A 374 -16.19 2.66 19.46
N LEU A 375 -16.38 2.01 18.33
CA LEU A 375 -17.17 2.49 17.19
C LEU A 375 -18.60 1.94 17.27
N ARG A 376 -19.52 2.66 16.65
CA ARG A 376 -20.88 2.21 16.36
C ARG A 376 -20.88 1.34 15.11
N GLU A 377 -21.97 0.61 14.88
CA GLU A 377 -22.15 -0.24 13.69
C GLU A 377 -22.03 0.54 12.36
N ASN A 378 -22.44 1.82 12.35
CA ASN A 378 -22.25 2.69 11.19
C ASN A 378 -20.84 3.26 11.07
N GLY A 379 -19.87 2.81 11.86
CA GLY A 379 -18.47 3.26 11.85
C GLY A 379 -18.18 4.59 12.58
N LEU A 380 -19.19 5.23 13.19
CA LEU A 380 -19.00 6.46 13.96
C LEU A 380 -18.35 6.18 15.33
N PRO A 381 -17.42 7.03 15.80
CA PRO A 381 -16.89 6.95 17.17
C PRO A 381 -17.96 7.19 18.23
N LYS A 382 -18.11 6.31 19.22
CA LYS A 382 -19.05 6.56 20.33
C LYS A 382 -18.71 7.86 21.09
N PRO A 383 -19.69 8.64 21.59
CA PRO A 383 -19.43 9.93 22.24
C PRO A 383 -18.45 9.86 23.42
N GLU A 384 -18.52 8.79 24.22
CA GLU A 384 -17.58 8.54 25.30
C GLU A 384 -16.13 8.40 24.82
N LYS A 385 -15.91 7.83 23.63
CA LYS A 385 -14.59 7.71 23.02
C LYS A 385 -14.05 9.08 22.58
N LEU A 386 -14.91 9.94 22.03
CA LEU A 386 -14.54 11.31 21.67
C LEU A 386 -14.15 12.12 22.89
N ARG A 387 -14.95 12.08 23.97
CA ARG A 387 -14.62 12.73 25.25
C ARG A 387 -13.31 12.22 25.83
N ALA A 388 -13.10 10.90 25.83
CA ALA A 388 -11.87 10.29 26.33
C ALA A 388 -10.61 10.75 25.57
N LEU A 389 -10.74 11.19 24.32
CA LEU A 389 -9.65 11.69 23.48
C LEU A 389 -9.57 13.23 23.40
N GLY A 390 -10.49 13.95 24.04
CA GLY A 390 -10.59 15.41 23.95
C GLY A 390 -11.02 15.89 22.56
N LEU A 391 -11.90 15.12 21.90
CA LEU A 391 -12.50 15.40 20.60
C LEU A 391 -14.01 15.69 20.70
N ASP A 392 -14.50 15.99 21.90
CA ASP A 392 -15.91 16.25 22.22
C ASP A 392 -16.49 17.46 21.47
N TYR A 393 -15.64 18.42 21.09
CA TYR A 393 -16.02 19.55 20.25
C TYR A 393 -16.54 19.14 18.86
N LEU A 394 -16.33 17.88 18.44
CA LEU A 394 -16.85 17.33 17.20
C LEU A 394 -18.24 16.71 17.34
N GLU A 395 -18.74 16.46 18.57
CA GLU A 395 -20.01 15.75 18.80
C GLU A 395 -21.17 16.40 18.03
N LYS A 396 -21.32 17.74 18.12
CA LYS A 396 -22.39 18.50 17.45
C LYS A 396 -22.37 18.40 15.91
N ARG A 397 -21.23 18.06 15.31
CA ARG A 397 -21.11 17.89 13.84
C ARG A 397 -21.41 16.47 13.39
N LEU A 398 -21.28 15.50 14.29
CA LEU A 398 -21.40 14.07 13.99
C LEU A 398 -22.77 13.52 14.41
N TYR A 399 -23.39 14.14 15.42
CA TYR A 399 -24.64 13.79 16.06
C TYR A 399 -25.54 15.01 16.12
#